data_AF-A0A1H2LCQ0-F1
#
_entry.id   AF-A0A1H2LCQ0-F1
#
_cell.length_a   1.000
_cell.length_b   1.000
_cell.length_c   1.000
_cell.angle_alpha   90.00
_cell.angle_beta   90.00
_cell.angle_gamma   90.00
#
_symmetry.space_group_name_H-M   'P 1'
#
loop_
_entity.id
_entity.type
_entity.pdbx_description
1 polymer ?
#
loop_
_entity_poly.entity_id
_entity_poly.type
_entity_poly.pdbx_seq_one_letter_code
_entity_poly.pdbx_strand_id
1 'polypeptide(L)'
;MPEADDDASGGGRADVRELVAVVVLSVTAVLTAWSGFEASKWGGEMSIAFSQASAARIEASRFAAEADAARNFDLDIFGVYVQAVADGDDVLREFVETRFTDHFAVAFDAWTAMSPLENPDAPKGPFALPEYQPPGEAEAVEADARADTLFAKALDNNQRGDDYTLLTVLFALVLFFTAVSQRLRSRTLTWVVLGGAMTLLLVGIGFLIAFPKII
;
A
#
# COMPACT_ATOMS: atom_id res chain seq x y z
N MET A 1 23.24 63.69 -49.98
CA MET A 1 22.29 63.24 -48.94
C MET A 1 22.57 61.77 -48.69
N PRO A 2 22.82 61.35 -47.44
CA PRO A 2 22.96 59.93 -47.11
C PRO A 2 21.59 59.36 -46.72
N GLU A 3 21.18 58.25 -47.35
CA GLU A 3 20.22 57.31 -46.76
C GLU A 3 21.05 56.28 -46.01
N ALA A 4 20.87 56.24 -44.69
CA ALA A 4 21.50 55.28 -43.82
C ALA A 4 20.74 53.95 -43.91
N ASP A 5 21.45 52.89 -44.30
CA ASP A 5 21.07 51.52 -44.01
C ASP A 5 21.05 51.32 -42.49
N ASP A 6 19.86 51.29 -41.89
CA ASP A 6 19.69 50.96 -40.49
C ASP A 6 18.44 50.08 -40.31
N ASP A 7 18.48 48.83 -40.77
CA ASP A 7 17.49 47.83 -40.35
C ASP A 7 17.94 46.35 -40.45
N ALA A 8 19.19 46.03 -40.09
CA ALA A 8 19.72 44.66 -40.19
C ALA A 8 20.17 44.01 -38.86
N SER A 9 19.68 44.45 -37.70
CA SER A 9 20.08 43.86 -36.41
C SER A 9 18.94 43.44 -35.46
N GLY A 10 17.67 43.53 -35.89
CA GLY A 10 16.50 43.18 -35.08
C GLY A 10 16.00 41.73 -35.17
N GLY A 11 16.20 41.04 -36.31
CA GLY A 11 15.50 39.79 -36.65
C GLY A 11 15.99 38.51 -35.95
N GLY A 12 17.30 38.24 -35.94
CA GLY A 12 17.82 36.94 -35.52
C GLY A 12 17.57 36.55 -34.06
N ARG A 13 17.32 37.52 -33.16
CA ARG A 13 17.00 37.24 -31.75
C ARG A 13 15.50 36.96 -31.50
N ALA A 14 14.62 37.38 -32.39
CA ALA A 14 13.20 37.05 -32.31
C ALA A 14 12.97 35.59 -32.72
N ASP A 15 13.66 35.14 -33.78
CA ASP A 15 13.65 33.75 -34.28
C ASP A 15 14.17 32.75 -33.23
N VAL A 16 15.29 33.06 -32.57
CA VAL A 16 15.87 32.18 -31.54
C VAL A 16 14.92 32.03 -30.34
N ARG A 17 14.25 33.11 -29.93
CA ARG A 17 13.28 33.08 -28.83
C ARG A 17 12.08 32.19 -29.18
N GLU A 18 11.54 32.33 -30.38
CA GLU A 18 10.40 31.55 -30.84
C GLU A 18 10.75 30.07 -30.95
N LEU A 19 11.94 29.76 -31.50
CA LEU A 19 12.46 28.40 -31.53
C LEU A 19 12.58 27.80 -30.13
N VAL A 20 13.19 28.52 -29.17
CA VAL A 20 13.33 28.07 -27.79
C VAL A 20 11.97 27.81 -27.14
N ALA A 21 11.02 28.74 -27.30
CA ALA A 21 9.69 28.59 -26.71
C ALA A 21 8.93 27.39 -27.32
N VAL A 22 9.05 27.16 -28.63
CA VAL A 22 8.46 25.98 -29.29
C VAL A 22 9.09 24.69 -28.78
N VAL A 23 10.43 24.63 -28.68
CA VAL A 23 11.12 23.45 -28.15
C VAL A 23 10.70 23.16 -26.71
N VAL A 24 10.64 24.19 -25.85
CA VAL A 24 10.19 24.05 -24.46
C VAL A 24 8.75 23.55 -24.40
N LEU A 25 7.83 24.10 -25.20
CA LEU A 25 6.44 23.64 -25.26
C LEU A 25 6.34 22.17 -25.71
N SER A 26 7.03 21.81 -26.79
CA SER A 26 6.99 20.45 -27.35
C SER A 26 7.54 19.42 -26.37
N VAL A 27 8.70 19.67 -25.78
CA VAL A 27 9.30 18.77 -24.78
C VAL A 27 8.38 18.66 -23.56
N THR A 28 7.95 19.79 -23.02
CA THR A 28 7.10 19.81 -21.82
C THR A 28 5.79 19.05 -22.05
N ALA A 29 5.15 19.18 -23.21
CA ALA A 29 3.91 18.47 -23.51
C ALA A 29 4.09 16.94 -23.48
N VAL A 30 5.20 16.43 -24.02
CA VAL A 30 5.52 14.99 -23.98
C VAL A 30 5.77 14.55 -22.53
N LEU A 31 6.50 15.33 -21.75
CA LEU A 31 6.78 15.02 -20.34
C LEU A 31 5.51 15.06 -19.47
N THR A 32 4.59 15.99 -19.73
CA THR A 32 3.27 16.04 -19.07
C THR A 32 2.47 14.77 -19.36
N ALA A 33 2.39 14.37 -20.63
CA ALA A 33 1.68 13.16 -21.04
C ALA A 33 2.31 11.90 -20.42
N TRP A 34 3.64 11.81 -20.41
CA TRP A 34 4.37 10.71 -19.78
C TRP A 34 4.11 10.64 -18.27
N SER A 35 4.12 11.79 -17.58
CA SER A 35 3.86 11.86 -16.14
C SER A 35 2.44 11.41 -15.81
N GLY A 36 1.44 11.86 -16.58
CA GLY A 36 0.06 11.40 -16.41
C GLY A 36 -0.11 9.89 -16.66
N PHE A 37 0.63 9.33 -17.62
CA PHE A 37 0.64 7.89 -17.89
C PHE A 37 1.23 7.09 -16.72
N GLU A 38 2.41 7.48 -16.21
CA GLU A 38 3.03 6.82 -15.04
C GLU A 38 2.15 6.95 -13.79
N ALA A 39 1.53 8.12 -13.55
CA ALA A 39 0.58 8.30 -12.45
C ALA A 39 -0.57 7.28 -12.51
N SER A 40 -1.13 7.06 -13.71
CA SER A 40 -2.16 6.06 -13.93
C SER A 40 -1.66 4.62 -13.73
N LYS A 41 -0.43 4.28 -14.12
CA LYS A 41 0.14 2.93 -13.91
C LYS A 41 0.30 2.64 -12.43
N TRP A 42 0.89 3.57 -11.67
CA TRP A 42 1.03 3.45 -10.23
C TRP A 42 -0.33 3.40 -9.52
N GLY A 43 -1.33 4.16 -10.01
CA GLY A 43 -2.70 4.07 -9.51
C GLY A 43 -3.34 2.68 -9.74
N GLY A 44 -3.01 2.02 -10.85
CA GLY A 44 -3.41 0.64 -11.11
C GLY A 44 -2.77 -0.35 -10.13
N GLU A 45 -1.45 -0.28 -9.96
CA GLU A 45 -0.70 -1.14 -9.02
C GLU A 45 -1.13 -0.93 -7.57
N MET A 46 -1.41 0.31 -7.17
CA MET A 46 -2.01 0.64 -5.88
C MET A 46 -3.36 -0.07 -5.70
N SER A 47 -4.26 0.05 -6.69
CA SER A 47 -5.60 -0.55 -6.63
C SER A 47 -5.54 -2.08 -6.54
N ILE A 48 -4.63 -2.70 -7.29
CA ILE A 48 -4.39 -4.16 -7.23
C ILE A 48 -3.92 -4.56 -5.82
N ALA A 49 -2.93 -3.85 -5.28
CA ALA A 49 -2.39 -4.16 -3.96
C ALA A 49 -3.42 -3.97 -2.84
N PHE A 50 -4.25 -2.92 -2.88
CA PHE A 50 -5.35 -2.73 -1.93
C PHE A 50 -6.43 -3.81 -2.05
N SER A 51 -6.75 -4.24 -3.28
CA SER A 51 -7.69 -5.35 -3.51
C SER A 51 -7.16 -6.66 -2.92
N GLN A 52 -5.88 -6.97 -3.14
CA GLN A 52 -5.23 -8.14 -2.55
C GLN A 52 -5.16 -8.05 -1.01
N ALA A 53 -4.86 -6.88 -0.45
CA ALA A 53 -4.86 -6.66 1.00
C ALA A 53 -6.26 -6.92 1.60
N SER A 54 -7.30 -6.44 0.92
CA SER A 54 -8.69 -6.64 1.34
C SER A 54 -9.10 -8.12 1.28
N ALA A 55 -8.69 -8.83 0.23
CA ALA A 55 -8.91 -10.26 0.10
C ALA A 55 -8.21 -11.05 1.23
N ALA A 56 -6.95 -10.71 1.54
CA ALA A 56 -6.20 -11.33 2.62
C ALA A 56 -6.83 -11.05 4.00
N ARG A 57 -7.39 -9.84 4.23
CA ARG A 57 -8.12 -9.54 5.48
C ARG A 57 -9.40 -10.36 5.62
N ILE A 58 -10.10 -10.61 4.51
CA ILE A 58 -11.27 -11.50 4.49
C ILE A 58 -10.86 -12.95 4.79
N GLU A 59 -9.75 -13.41 4.21
CA GLU A 59 -9.17 -14.73 4.49
C GLU A 59 -8.79 -14.87 5.97
N ALA A 60 -8.10 -13.88 6.55
CA ALA A 60 -7.79 -13.84 7.97
C ALA A 60 -9.04 -13.94 8.85
N SER A 61 -10.09 -13.19 8.51
CA SER A 61 -11.37 -13.22 9.24
C SER A 61 -12.06 -14.58 9.16
N ARG A 62 -11.93 -15.29 8.03
CA ARG A 62 -12.50 -16.63 7.86
C ARG A 62 -11.77 -17.65 8.73
N PHE A 63 -10.44 -17.62 8.72
CA PHE A 63 -9.63 -18.51 9.55
C PHE A 63 -9.80 -18.23 11.04
N ALA A 64 -9.90 -16.96 11.45
CA ALA A 64 -10.21 -16.59 12.83
C ALA A 64 -11.58 -17.13 13.27
N ALA A 65 -12.60 -17.04 12.40
CA ALA A 65 -13.92 -17.61 12.68
C ALA A 65 -13.89 -19.14 12.78
N GLU A 66 -13.05 -19.82 12.00
CA GLU A 66 -12.82 -21.26 12.12
C GLU A 66 -12.17 -21.63 13.46
N ALA A 67 -11.14 -20.90 13.87
CA ALA A 67 -10.48 -21.07 15.16
C ALA A 67 -11.44 -20.83 16.33
N ASP A 68 -12.26 -19.78 16.26
CA ASP A 68 -13.29 -19.50 17.26
C ASP A 68 -14.36 -20.59 17.30
N ALA A 69 -14.78 -21.12 16.15
CA ALA A 69 -15.75 -22.21 16.09
C ALA A 69 -15.20 -23.50 16.71
N ALA A 70 -13.94 -23.86 16.41
CA ALA A 70 -13.26 -24.99 17.03
C ALA A 70 -13.12 -24.81 18.53
N ARG A 71 -12.69 -23.63 18.98
CA ARG A 71 -12.56 -23.29 20.40
C ARG A 71 -13.88 -23.37 21.16
N ASN A 72 -14.97 -22.90 20.57
CA ASN A 72 -16.29 -22.99 21.19
C ASN A 72 -16.76 -24.45 21.30
N PHE A 73 -16.51 -25.28 20.29
CA PHE A 73 -16.82 -26.71 20.35
C PHE A 73 -16.03 -27.41 21.47
N ASP A 74 -14.73 -27.15 21.56
CA ASP A 74 -13.90 -27.74 22.61
C ASP A 74 -14.30 -27.24 24.02
N LEU A 75 -14.66 -25.96 24.17
CA LEU A 75 -15.13 -25.41 25.44
C LEU A 75 -16.44 -26.06 25.91
N ASP A 76 -17.36 -26.33 24.99
CA ASP A 76 -18.62 -27.01 25.28
C ASP A 76 -18.35 -28.44 25.79
N ILE A 77 -17.52 -29.21 25.07
CA ILE A 77 -17.16 -30.57 25.44
C ILE A 77 -16.36 -30.60 26.76
N PHE A 78 -15.42 -29.67 26.96
CA PHE A 78 -14.66 -29.56 28.21
C PHE A 78 -15.56 -29.22 29.40
N GLY A 79 -16.61 -28.41 29.20
CA GLY A 79 -17.61 -28.14 30.23
C GLY A 79 -18.28 -29.42 30.74
N VAL A 80 -18.66 -30.32 29.83
CA VAL A 80 -19.23 -31.63 30.18
C VAL A 80 -18.20 -32.50 30.90
N TYR A 81 -16.95 -32.51 30.45
CA TYR A 81 -15.86 -33.23 31.13
C TYR A 81 -15.69 -32.76 32.58
N VAL A 82 -15.62 -31.45 32.82
CA VAL A 82 -15.46 -30.87 34.16
C VAL A 82 -16.65 -31.24 35.05
N GLN A 83 -17.87 -31.23 34.49
CA GLN A 83 -19.05 -31.68 35.23
C GLN A 83 -18.97 -33.16 35.60
N ALA A 84 -18.59 -34.03 34.67
CA ALA A 84 -18.42 -35.46 34.94
C ALA A 84 -17.38 -35.74 36.04
N VAL A 85 -16.26 -35.00 36.04
CA VAL A 85 -15.25 -35.06 37.10
C VAL A 85 -15.81 -34.59 38.45
N ALA A 86 -16.58 -33.51 38.48
CA ALA A 86 -17.18 -32.99 39.71
C ALA A 86 -18.24 -33.95 40.30
N ASP A 87 -19.02 -34.61 39.45
CA ASP A 87 -20.06 -35.55 39.83
C ASP A 87 -19.52 -36.97 40.11
N GLY A 88 -18.24 -37.23 39.79
CA GLY A 88 -17.62 -38.55 39.92
C GLY A 88 -18.17 -39.58 38.92
N ASP A 89 -18.68 -39.12 37.77
CA ASP A 89 -19.25 -39.97 36.73
C ASP A 89 -18.18 -40.40 35.73
N ASP A 90 -17.49 -41.50 36.05
CA ASP A 90 -16.43 -42.07 35.22
C ASP A 90 -16.92 -42.51 33.83
N VAL A 91 -18.18 -42.93 33.71
CA VAL A 91 -18.75 -43.37 32.43
C VAL A 91 -18.94 -42.18 31.50
N LEU A 92 -19.47 -41.06 32.02
CA LEU A 92 -19.61 -39.83 31.25
C LEU A 92 -18.24 -39.23 30.91
N ARG A 93 -17.30 -39.25 31.85
CA ARG A 93 -15.93 -38.75 31.64
C ARG A 93 -15.25 -39.47 30.47
N GLU A 94 -15.19 -40.81 30.51
CA GLU A 94 -14.59 -41.60 29.42
C GLU A 94 -15.33 -41.38 28.09
N PHE A 95 -16.67 -41.30 28.12
CA PHE A 95 -17.45 -41.05 26.91
C PHE A 95 -17.11 -39.69 26.27
N VAL A 96 -16.98 -38.63 27.07
CA VAL A 96 -16.65 -37.28 26.61
C VAL A 96 -15.23 -37.21 26.06
N GLU A 97 -14.26 -37.87 26.71
CA GLU A 97 -12.87 -37.95 26.23
C GLU A 97 -12.79 -38.55 24.82
N THR A 98 -13.65 -39.54 24.47
CA THR A 98 -13.69 -40.08 23.09
C THR A 98 -14.13 -39.08 22.01
N ARG A 99 -14.65 -37.92 22.39
CA ARG A 99 -15.17 -36.88 21.47
C ARG A 99 -14.28 -35.65 21.36
N PHE A 100 -13.16 -35.64 22.07
CA PHE A 100 -12.15 -34.59 21.92
C PHE A 100 -11.68 -34.51 20.47
N THR A 101 -11.51 -33.28 20.01
CA THR A 101 -10.88 -33.02 18.72
C THR A 101 -9.39 -33.32 18.82
N ASP A 102 -8.76 -33.67 17.70
CA ASP A 102 -7.34 -34.06 17.68
C ASP A 102 -6.42 -32.98 18.27
N HIS A 103 -6.70 -31.70 17.97
CA HIS A 103 -5.91 -30.58 18.48
C HIS A 103 -6.15 -30.29 19.97
N PHE A 104 -7.40 -30.45 20.44
CA PHE A 104 -7.71 -30.31 21.84
C PHE A 104 -7.11 -31.43 22.69
N ALA A 105 -7.13 -32.68 22.20
CA ALA A 105 -6.58 -33.83 22.90
C ALA A 105 -5.10 -33.64 23.26
N VAL A 106 -4.30 -33.06 22.36
CA VAL A 106 -2.88 -32.74 22.63
C VAL A 106 -2.72 -31.79 23.82
N ALA A 107 -3.52 -30.73 23.87
CA ALA A 107 -3.49 -29.77 24.97
C ALA A 107 -4.05 -30.36 26.27
N PHE A 108 -5.08 -31.19 26.16
CA PHE A 108 -5.68 -31.89 27.28
C PHE A 108 -4.72 -32.89 27.93
N ASP A 109 -4.00 -33.68 27.13
CA ASP A 109 -2.98 -34.62 27.60
C ASP A 109 -1.83 -33.89 28.30
N ALA A 110 -1.37 -32.77 27.72
CA ALA A 110 -0.35 -31.93 28.35
C ALA A 110 -0.84 -31.34 29.69
N TRP A 111 -2.09 -30.91 29.74
CA TRP A 111 -2.70 -30.35 30.95
C TRP A 111 -2.89 -31.40 32.05
N THR A 112 -3.41 -32.58 31.72
CA THR A 112 -3.61 -33.67 32.69
C THR A 112 -2.30 -34.22 33.23
N ALA A 113 -1.23 -34.24 32.44
CA ALA A 113 0.12 -34.59 32.90
C ALA A 113 0.67 -33.65 33.98
N MET A 114 0.11 -32.45 34.15
CA MET A 114 0.44 -31.52 35.23
C MET A 114 -0.34 -31.77 36.53
N SER A 115 -1.18 -32.81 36.56
CA SER A 115 -2.04 -33.20 37.70
C SER A 115 -2.90 -32.05 38.23
N PRO A 116 -3.77 -31.45 37.40
CA PRO A 116 -4.44 -30.17 37.71
C PRO A 116 -5.43 -30.22 38.88
N LEU A 117 -5.85 -31.42 39.29
CA LEU A 117 -6.70 -31.61 40.47
C LEU A 117 -5.91 -31.59 41.80
N GLU A 118 -4.60 -31.84 41.73
CA GLU A 118 -3.72 -31.94 42.89
C GLU A 118 -2.70 -30.80 42.95
N ASN A 119 -2.38 -30.21 41.80
CA ASN A 119 -1.41 -29.15 41.64
C ASN A 119 -2.08 -27.79 41.45
N PRO A 120 -2.07 -26.91 42.48
CA PRO A 120 -2.68 -25.58 42.38
C PRO A 120 -1.97 -24.62 41.41
N ASP A 121 -0.72 -24.92 41.02
CA ASP A 121 0.04 -24.13 40.04
C ASP A 121 -0.27 -24.54 38.60
N ALA A 122 -1.02 -25.63 38.39
CA ALA A 122 -1.43 -26.04 37.06
C ALA A 122 -2.39 -24.99 36.44
N PRO A 123 -2.33 -24.77 35.12
CA PRO A 123 -3.28 -23.90 34.44
C PRO A 123 -4.73 -24.33 34.68
N LYS A 124 -5.66 -23.37 34.66
CA LYS A 124 -7.09 -23.63 34.96
C LYS A 124 -7.79 -24.54 33.94
N GLY A 125 -7.16 -24.79 32.80
CA GLY A 125 -7.66 -25.68 31.76
C GLY A 125 -6.67 -25.76 30.59
N PRO A 126 -6.88 -26.70 29.68
CA PRO A 126 -6.00 -26.94 28.53
C PRO A 126 -5.90 -25.75 27.58
N PHE A 127 -6.92 -24.90 27.50
CA PHE A 127 -6.93 -23.70 26.65
C PHE A 127 -5.89 -22.63 27.01
N ALA A 128 -5.31 -22.70 28.21
CA ALA A 128 -4.26 -21.79 28.66
C ALA A 128 -2.86 -22.25 28.26
N LEU A 129 -2.74 -23.45 27.69
CA LEU A 129 -1.48 -24.04 27.27
C LEU A 129 -1.11 -23.63 25.83
N PRO A 130 0.18 -23.43 25.54
CA PRO A 130 0.65 -23.16 24.18
C PRO A 130 0.45 -24.36 23.22
N GLU A 131 0.28 -25.57 23.77
CA GLU A 131 -0.09 -26.76 23.02
C GLU A 131 -1.50 -26.67 22.41
N TYR A 132 -2.37 -25.81 22.95
CA TYR A 132 -3.70 -25.60 22.39
C TYR A 132 -3.66 -24.67 21.18
N GLN A 133 -3.68 -25.28 19.99
CA GLN A 133 -3.67 -24.57 18.71
C GLN A 133 -4.90 -25.01 17.89
N PRO A 134 -6.02 -24.26 17.97
CA PRO A 134 -7.19 -24.53 17.14
C PRO A 134 -6.87 -24.32 15.66
N PRO A 135 -7.53 -25.08 14.77
CA PRO A 135 -7.38 -24.92 13.33
C PRO A 135 -7.75 -23.49 12.91
N GLY A 136 -6.99 -22.90 12.00
CA GLY A 136 -7.22 -21.54 11.52
C GLY A 136 -6.52 -20.44 12.32
N GLU A 137 -6.01 -20.68 13.53
CA GLU A 137 -5.35 -19.62 14.30
C GLU A 137 -4.05 -19.15 13.63
N ALA A 138 -3.21 -20.10 13.18
CA ALA A 138 -1.97 -19.78 12.50
C ALA A 138 -2.22 -19.14 11.12
N GLU A 139 -3.17 -19.68 10.36
CA GLU A 139 -3.55 -19.20 9.03
C GLU A 139 -4.16 -17.80 9.09
N ALA A 140 -4.93 -17.49 10.14
CA ALA A 140 -5.47 -16.15 10.37
C ALA A 140 -4.34 -15.12 10.56
N VAL A 141 -3.36 -15.45 11.41
CA VAL A 141 -2.20 -14.58 11.66
C VAL A 141 -1.38 -14.38 10.39
N GLU A 142 -1.14 -15.44 9.62
CA GLU A 142 -0.39 -15.34 8.36
C GLU A 142 -1.12 -14.47 7.33
N ALA A 143 -2.43 -14.68 7.15
CA ALA A 143 -3.24 -13.92 6.23
C ALA A 143 -3.32 -12.43 6.63
N ASP A 144 -3.37 -12.13 7.93
CA ASP A 144 -3.39 -10.76 8.43
C ASP A 144 -2.05 -10.04 8.17
N ALA A 145 -0.92 -10.72 8.43
CA ALA A 145 0.41 -10.18 8.14
C ALA A 145 0.62 -9.95 6.62
N ARG A 146 0.07 -10.84 5.78
CA ARG A 146 0.03 -10.68 4.33
C ARG A 146 -0.79 -9.46 3.92
N ALA A 147 -1.95 -9.26 4.54
CA ALA A 147 -2.81 -8.09 4.31
C ALA A 147 -2.07 -6.78 4.61
N ASP A 148 -1.38 -6.70 5.75
CA ASP A 148 -0.63 -5.52 6.16
C ASP A 148 0.54 -5.21 5.21
N THR A 149 1.25 -6.23 4.75
CA THR A 149 2.34 -6.08 3.77
C THR A 149 1.81 -5.54 2.44
N LEU A 150 0.69 -6.07 1.95
CA LEU A 150 0.06 -5.63 0.71
C LEU A 150 -0.50 -4.20 0.83
N PHE A 151 -1.07 -3.86 1.98
CA PHE A 151 -1.57 -2.52 2.26
C PHE A 151 -0.43 -1.49 2.27
N ALA A 152 0.69 -1.80 2.92
CA ALA A 152 1.87 -0.93 2.92
C ALA A 152 2.43 -0.74 1.50
N LYS A 153 2.47 -1.81 0.69
CA LYS A 153 2.86 -1.72 -0.73
C LYS A 153 1.89 -0.84 -1.53
N ALA A 154 0.59 -0.93 -1.26
CA ALA A 154 -0.40 -0.08 -1.91
C ALA A 154 -0.16 1.41 -1.59
N LEU A 155 0.17 1.75 -0.35
CA LEU A 155 0.51 3.12 0.03
C LEU A 155 1.78 3.65 -0.66
N ASP A 156 2.83 2.83 -0.76
CA ASP A 156 4.04 3.19 -1.50
C ASP A 156 3.73 3.41 -3.00
N ASN A 157 2.90 2.55 -3.60
CA ASN A 157 2.43 2.74 -4.97
C ASN A 157 1.58 4.02 -5.12
N ASN A 158 0.74 4.34 -4.14
CA ASN A 158 -0.03 5.59 -4.13
C ASN A 158 0.89 6.80 -4.16
N GLN A 159 1.89 6.84 -3.27
CA GLN A 159 2.83 7.95 -3.22
C GLN A 159 3.55 8.16 -4.55
N ARG A 160 3.97 7.07 -5.20
CA ARG A 160 4.60 7.15 -6.53
C ARG A 160 3.65 7.75 -7.57
N GLY A 161 2.38 7.35 -7.57
CA GLY A 161 1.36 7.92 -8.45
C GLY A 161 1.13 9.42 -8.20
N ASP A 162 1.10 9.83 -6.93
CA ASP A 162 0.94 11.22 -6.51
C ASP A 162 2.15 12.07 -6.95
N ASP A 163 3.36 11.54 -6.83
CA ASP A 163 4.60 12.20 -7.27
C ASP A 163 4.57 12.52 -8.79
N TYR A 164 4.09 11.59 -9.62
CA TYR A 164 3.88 11.85 -11.05
C TYR A 164 2.72 12.80 -11.34
N THR A 165 1.68 12.79 -10.51
CA THR A 165 0.59 13.78 -10.60
C THR A 165 1.11 15.19 -10.34
N LEU A 166 1.98 15.37 -9.34
CA LEU A 166 2.65 16.64 -9.07
C LEU A 166 3.50 17.10 -10.25
N LEU A 167 4.24 16.19 -10.91
CA LEU A 167 4.99 16.52 -12.12
C LEU A 167 4.10 16.96 -13.28
N THR A 168 2.94 16.33 -13.44
CA THR A 168 1.95 16.72 -14.46
C THR A 168 1.50 18.16 -14.25
N VAL A 169 1.22 18.56 -13.00
CA VAL A 169 0.86 19.94 -12.64
C VAL A 169 2.04 20.91 -12.88
N LEU A 170 3.25 20.52 -12.48
CA LEU A 170 4.45 21.32 -12.68
C LEU A 170 4.72 21.58 -14.16
N PHE A 171 4.62 20.56 -15.02
CA PHE A 171 4.79 20.73 -16.45
C PHE A 171 3.64 21.52 -17.09
N ALA A 172 2.42 21.43 -16.57
CA ALA A 172 1.33 22.32 -16.99
C ALA A 172 1.65 23.80 -16.70
N LEU A 173 2.26 24.12 -15.56
CA LEU A 173 2.74 25.47 -15.25
C LEU A 173 3.84 25.93 -16.22
N VAL A 174 4.77 25.04 -16.58
CA VAL A 174 5.81 25.34 -17.59
C VAL A 174 5.17 25.65 -18.94
N LEU A 175 4.20 24.85 -19.40
CA LEU A 175 3.46 25.10 -20.65
C LEU A 175 2.77 26.47 -20.60
N PHE A 176 2.09 26.76 -19.49
CA PHE A 176 1.39 28.02 -19.29
C PHE A 176 2.34 29.23 -19.35
N PHE A 177 3.42 29.23 -18.56
CA PHE A 177 4.37 30.35 -18.55
C PHE A 177 5.08 30.51 -19.89
N THR A 178 5.43 29.41 -20.56
CA THR A 178 6.04 29.47 -21.90
C THR A 178 5.07 30.09 -22.90
N ALA A 179 3.79 29.71 -22.89
CA ALA A 179 2.76 30.29 -23.76
C ALA A 179 2.49 31.78 -23.46
N VAL A 180 2.45 32.16 -22.18
CA VAL A 180 2.29 33.57 -21.77
C VAL A 180 3.49 34.41 -22.23
N SER A 181 4.71 33.88 -22.15
CA SER A 181 5.93 34.61 -22.52
C SER A 181 5.92 35.12 -23.97
N GLN A 182 5.24 34.41 -24.87
CA GLN A 182 5.10 34.75 -26.28
C GLN A 182 4.19 35.96 -26.54
N ARG A 183 3.27 36.26 -25.60
CA ARG A 183 2.29 37.37 -25.74
C ARG A 183 2.77 38.68 -25.11
N LEU A 184 3.92 38.67 -24.44
CA LEU A 184 4.43 39.83 -23.72
C LEU A 184 5.10 40.81 -24.67
N ARG A 185 4.74 42.10 -24.55
CA ARG A 185 5.30 43.19 -25.34
C ARG A 185 6.67 43.66 -24.83
N SER A 186 6.97 43.43 -23.55
CA SER A 186 8.26 43.78 -22.92
C SER A 186 9.26 42.64 -23.06
N ARG A 187 10.39 42.94 -23.72
CA ARG A 187 11.46 41.97 -23.98
C ARG A 187 12.07 41.42 -22.68
N THR A 188 12.27 42.26 -21.67
CA THR A 188 12.78 41.84 -20.36
C THR A 188 11.82 40.87 -19.68
N LEU A 189 10.53 41.19 -19.70
CA LEU A 189 9.51 40.37 -19.04
C LEU A 189 9.36 39.01 -19.73
N THR A 190 9.46 38.95 -21.06
CA THR A 190 9.51 37.68 -21.81
C THR A 190 10.64 36.79 -21.34
N TRP A 191 11.87 37.30 -21.25
CA TRP A 191 13.02 36.51 -20.81
C TRP A 191 12.93 36.08 -19.35
N VAL A 192 12.38 36.92 -18.48
CA VAL A 192 12.15 36.56 -17.07
C VAL A 192 11.16 35.40 -16.95
N VAL A 193 10.02 35.48 -17.64
CA VAL A 193 9.00 34.41 -17.61
C VAL A 193 9.52 33.13 -18.28
N LEU A 194 10.16 33.25 -19.44
CA LEU A 194 10.72 32.10 -20.16
C LEU A 194 11.86 31.42 -19.37
N GLY A 195 12.72 32.21 -18.72
CA GLY A 195 13.78 31.69 -17.84
C GLY A 195 13.20 30.98 -16.61
N GLY A 196 12.13 31.52 -16.02
CA GLY A 196 11.40 30.88 -14.93
C GLY A 196 10.78 29.54 -15.37
N ALA A 197 10.12 29.51 -16.53
CA ALA A 197 9.57 28.29 -17.10
C ALA A 197 10.65 27.23 -17.38
N MET A 198 11.80 27.64 -17.92
CA MET A 198 12.92 26.74 -18.18
C MET A 198 13.54 26.20 -16.88
N THR A 199 13.60 27.02 -15.83
CA THR A 199 14.06 26.57 -14.50
C THR A 199 13.13 25.51 -13.93
N LEU A 200 11.82 25.75 -13.98
CA LEU A 200 10.81 24.77 -13.55
C LEU A 200 10.90 23.48 -14.39
N LEU A 201 11.06 23.58 -15.71
CA LEU A 201 11.23 22.43 -16.59
C LEU A 201 12.42 21.57 -16.18
N LEU A 202 13.57 22.19 -15.93
CA LEU A 202 14.79 21.48 -15.53
C LEU A 202 14.62 20.79 -14.17
N VAL A 203 13.96 21.44 -13.21
CA VAL A 203 13.61 20.83 -11.91
C VAL A 203 12.68 19.64 -12.09
N GLY A 204 11.63 19.79 -12.90
CA GLY A 204 10.69 18.70 -13.22
C GLY A 204 11.35 17.52 -13.90
N ILE A 205 12.26 17.77 -14.85
CA ILE A 205 13.06 16.71 -15.49
C ILE A 205 13.96 16.01 -14.46
N GLY A 206 14.58 16.75 -13.55
CA GLY A 206 15.38 16.17 -12.47
C GLY A 206 14.61 15.18 -11.62
N PHE A 207 13.40 15.56 -11.18
CA PHE A 207 12.50 14.67 -10.45
C PHE A 207 12.02 13.49 -11.30
N LEU A 208 11.63 13.71 -12.55
CA LEU A 208 11.19 12.66 -13.47
C LEU A 208 12.27 11.59 -13.72
N ILE A 209 13.54 12.00 -13.74
CA ILE A 209 14.66 11.07 -13.86
C ILE A 209 14.83 10.25 -12.58
N ALA A 210 14.63 10.86 -11.41
CA ALA A 210 14.79 10.21 -10.11
C ALA A 210 13.63 9.27 -9.73
N PHE A 211 12.42 9.54 -10.21
CA PHE A 211 11.24 8.76 -9.84
C PHE A 211 11.22 7.36 -10.47
N PRO A 212 10.72 6.35 -9.75
CA PRO A 212 10.63 4.98 -10.25
C PRO A 212 9.62 4.89 -11.39
N LYS A 213 9.95 4.13 -12.43
CA LYS A 213 9.13 3.96 -13.64
C LYS A 213 8.69 2.51 -13.75
N ILE A 214 7.45 2.29 -14.15
CA ILE A 214 6.99 0.95 -14.50
C ILE A 214 7.23 0.80 -16.00
N ILE A 215 8.06 -0.17 -16.42
CA ILE A 215 8.27 -0.51 -17.84
C ILE A 215 7.16 -1.49 -18.25
#